data_AF-A0A397NR26-F1
#
_entry.id   AF-A0A397NR26-F1
#
_cell.length_a   1.000
_cell.length_b   1.000
_cell.length_c   1.000
_cell.angle_alpha   90.00
_cell.angle_beta   90.00
_cell.angle_gamma   90.00
#
_symmetry.space_group_name_H-M   'P 1'
#
loop_
_entity.id
_entity.type
_entity.pdbx_description
1 polymer ?
#
loop_
_entity_poly.entity_id
_entity_poly.type
_entity_poly.pdbx_seq_one_letter_code
_entity_poly.pdbx_strand_id
1 'polypeptide(L)'
;MQSRHLPLYDRAFGDDRTGWQQASPLQRLQTGARPLLAVCSTRRHDACPQADAYAAKAQQLGVTVHVLREDRSHGEINQDLGADAVYTARVDAFLHTLGLP
;
A
#
# COMPACT_ATOMS: atom_id res chain seq x y z
N MET A 1 -1.14 -9.61 -13.73
CA MET A 1 -0.90 -8.41 -14.56
C MET A 1 -1.81 -8.43 -15.79
N GLN A 2 -3.12 -8.54 -15.55
CA GLN A 2 -4.10 -8.84 -16.60
C GLN A 2 -4.75 -7.58 -17.19
N SER A 3 -4.47 -6.43 -16.61
CA SER A 3 -4.87 -5.11 -17.11
C SER A 3 -3.64 -4.36 -17.58
N ARG A 4 -3.82 -3.24 -18.30
CA ARG A 4 -2.71 -2.40 -18.76
C ARG A 4 -1.82 -2.02 -17.57
N HIS A 5 -0.51 -2.25 -17.71
CA HIS A 5 0.49 -2.00 -16.69
C HIS A 5 1.81 -1.59 -17.34
N LEU A 6 2.78 -1.15 -16.53
CA LEU A 6 4.09 -0.72 -17.02
C LEU A 6 4.96 -1.93 -17.43
N PRO A 7 5.79 -1.82 -18.50
CA PRO A 7 6.68 -2.91 -18.93
C PRO A 7 7.69 -3.38 -17.87
N LEU A 8 7.92 -2.58 -16.83
CA LEU A 8 8.78 -2.96 -15.72
C LEU A 8 8.29 -4.24 -15.03
N TYR A 9 6.97 -4.45 -15.00
CA TYR A 9 6.44 -5.58 -14.28
C TYR A 9 6.52 -6.88 -15.07
N ASP A 10 6.38 -6.85 -16.40
CA ASP A 10 6.67 -8.02 -17.25
C ASP A 10 8.12 -8.48 -17.07
N ARG A 11 9.07 -7.53 -16.99
CA ARG A 11 10.48 -7.84 -16.73
C ARG A 11 10.72 -8.45 -15.34
N ALA A 12 9.94 -8.03 -14.35
CA ALA A 12 10.11 -8.49 -12.97
C ALA A 12 9.40 -9.82 -12.68
N PHE A 13 8.23 -10.04 -13.30
CA PHE A 13 7.33 -11.13 -12.95
C PHE A 13 7.02 -12.08 -14.10
N GLY A 14 7.53 -11.82 -15.30
CA GLY A 14 7.25 -12.62 -16.49
C GLY A 14 5.76 -12.62 -16.87
N ASP A 15 5.34 -13.65 -17.59
CA ASP A 15 3.97 -13.86 -18.09
C ASP A 15 3.21 -14.99 -17.36
N ASP A 16 3.81 -15.62 -16.34
CA ASP A 16 3.15 -16.69 -15.58
C ASP A 16 2.11 -16.14 -14.62
N ARG A 17 0.84 -16.41 -14.95
CA ARG A 17 -0.31 -16.06 -14.12
C ARG A 17 -0.23 -16.67 -12.73
N THR A 18 0.24 -17.90 -12.57
CA THR A 18 0.32 -18.56 -11.27
C THR A 18 1.34 -17.84 -10.39
N GLY A 19 2.51 -17.52 -10.93
CA GLY A 19 3.52 -16.68 -10.29
C GLY A 19 2.97 -15.33 -9.85
N TRP A 20 2.18 -14.65 -10.70
CA TRP A 20 1.55 -13.37 -10.35
C TRP A 20 0.60 -13.49 -9.15
N GLN A 21 -0.19 -14.56 -9.08
CA GLN A 21 -1.10 -14.79 -7.95
C GLN A 21 -0.33 -15.03 -6.66
N GLN A 22 0.74 -15.82 -6.74
CA GLN A 22 1.61 -16.11 -5.60
C GLN A 22 2.35 -14.87 -5.08
N ALA A 23 2.71 -13.95 -5.98
CA ALA A 23 3.39 -12.69 -5.66
C ALA A 23 2.43 -11.56 -5.26
N SER A 24 1.13 -11.65 -5.53
CA SER A 24 0.17 -10.57 -5.29
C SER A 24 -0.13 -10.41 -3.79
N PRO A 25 0.19 -9.27 -3.15
CA PRO A 25 -0.16 -9.04 -1.75
C PRO A 25 -1.67 -9.11 -1.52
N LEU A 26 -2.46 -8.59 -2.47
CA LEU A 26 -3.91 -8.65 -2.39
C LEU A 26 -4.41 -10.10 -2.38
N GLN A 27 -3.87 -11.00 -3.22
CA GLN A 27 -4.33 -12.39 -3.24
C GLN A 27 -3.83 -13.19 -2.04
N ARG A 28 -2.61 -12.91 -1.57
CA ARG A 28 -1.99 -13.59 -0.42
C ARG A 28 -2.50 -13.13 0.94
N LEU A 29 -3.24 -12.03 1.03
CA LEU A 29 -3.81 -11.54 2.28
C LEU A 29 -4.80 -12.55 2.88
N GLN A 30 -4.61 -12.84 4.17
CA GLN A 30 -5.34 -13.82 4.97
C GLN A 30 -5.67 -13.26 6.37
N THR A 31 -6.57 -13.94 7.08
CA THR A 31 -6.87 -13.64 8.49
C THR A 31 -5.62 -13.72 9.36
N GLY A 32 -5.50 -12.85 10.36
CA GLY A 32 -4.35 -12.82 11.26
C GLY A 32 -3.12 -12.08 10.70
N ALA A 33 -3.23 -11.45 9.53
CA ALA A 33 -2.20 -10.54 9.05
C ALA A 33 -2.01 -9.34 10.00
N ARG A 34 -0.81 -8.77 10.00
CA ARG A 34 -0.46 -7.62 10.85
C ARG A 34 -1.16 -6.34 10.36
N PRO A 35 -1.46 -5.40 11.26
CA PRO A 35 -1.95 -4.09 10.86
C PRO A 35 -1.01 -3.38 9.88
N LEU A 36 -1.58 -2.61 8.95
CA LEU A 36 -0.81 -1.93 7.90
C LEU A 36 -1.34 -0.51 7.66
N LEU A 37 -0.43 0.45 7.47
CA LEU A 37 -0.73 1.78 6.93
C LEU A 37 -0.29 1.84 5.47
N ALA A 38 -1.24 1.95 4.55
CA ALA A 38 -0.97 2.11 3.14
C ALA A 38 -0.92 3.60 2.79
N VAL A 39 0.28 4.14 2.58
CA VAL A 39 0.46 5.52 2.11
C VAL A 39 0.38 5.55 0.59
N CYS A 40 -0.46 6.41 0.03
CA CYS A 40 -0.65 6.51 -1.42
C CYS A 40 -0.58 7.96 -1.92
N SER A 41 0.00 8.13 -3.11
CA SER A 41 0.06 9.40 -3.82
C SER A 41 -1.27 9.68 -4.50
N THR A 42 -1.88 10.82 -4.20
CA THR A 42 -3.07 11.29 -4.95
C THR A 42 -2.71 11.83 -6.33
N ARG A 43 -1.42 12.12 -6.57
CA ARG A 43 -0.87 12.54 -7.87
C ARG A 43 -0.68 11.37 -8.86
N ARG A 44 -0.98 10.12 -8.44
CA ARG A 44 -0.97 8.93 -9.29
C ARG A 44 -2.35 8.28 -9.34
N HIS A 45 -2.86 8.11 -10.57
CA HIS A 45 -4.21 7.58 -10.80
C HIS A 45 -4.47 6.19 -10.20
N ASP A 46 -3.44 5.34 -10.10
CA ASP A 46 -3.57 3.93 -9.72
C ASP A 46 -3.18 3.64 -8.27
N ALA A 47 -2.46 4.55 -7.61
CA ALA A 47 -1.87 4.28 -6.29
C ALA A 47 -2.93 4.14 -5.19
N CYS A 48 -3.80 5.14 -5.03
CA CYS A 48 -4.82 5.10 -3.97
C CYS A 48 -5.93 4.06 -4.23
N PRO A 49 -6.45 3.88 -5.46
CA PRO A 49 -7.40 2.80 -5.72
C PRO A 49 -6.88 1.40 -5.37
N GLN A 50 -5.59 1.14 -5.57
CA GLN A 50 -4.99 -0.14 -5.15
C GLN A 50 -4.90 -0.27 -3.63
N ALA A 51 -4.53 0.80 -2.92
CA ALA A 51 -4.51 0.82 -1.45
C ALA A 51 -5.93 0.60 -0.87
N ASP A 52 -6.94 1.23 -1.45
CA ASP A 52 -8.34 1.08 -1.05
C ASP A 52 -8.84 -0.35 -1.28
N ALA A 53 -8.52 -0.97 -2.41
CA ALA A 53 -8.88 -2.36 -2.69
C ALA A 53 -8.23 -3.34 -1.69
N TYR A 54 -6.97 -3.08 -1.29
CA TYR A 54 -6.30 -3.87 -0.26
C TYR A 54 -6.96 -3.70 1.12
N ALA A 55 -7.27 -2.46 1.51
CA ALA A 55 -7.95 -2.17 2.77
C ALA A 55 -9.36 -2.79 2.83
N ALA A 56 -10.11 -2.75 1.73
CA ALA A 56 -11.43 -3.38 1.63
C ALA A 56 -11.37 -4.90 1.83
N LYS A 57 -10.40 -5.58 1.21
CA LYS A 57 -10.20 -7.02 1.45
C LYS A 57 -9.74 -7.29 2.88
N ALA A 58 -8.86 -6.47 3.43
CA ALA A 58 -8.39 -6.60 4.81
C ALA A 58 -9.53 -6.50 5.82
N GLN A 59 -10.46 -5.57 5.61
CA GLN A 59 -11.64 -5.40 6.45
C GLN A 59 -12.51 -6.67 6.49
N GLN A 60 -12.70 -7.34 5.34
CA GLN A 60 -13.44 -8.60 5.26
C GLN A 60 -12.76 -9.74 6.04
N LEU A 61 -11.45 -9.63 6.31
CA LEU A 61 -10.64 -10.60 7.02
C LEU A 61 -10.37 -10.20 8.48
N GLY A 62 -10.96 -9.11 8.96
CA GLY A 62 -10.72 -8.59 10.31
C GLY A 62 -9.31 -8.03 10.52
N VAL A 63 -8.61 -7.66 9.44
CA VAL A 63 -7.25 -7.09 9.49
C VAL A 63 -7.34 -5.56 9.41
N THR A 64 -6.70 -4.88 10.35
CA THR A 64 -6.67 -3.41 10.39
C THR A 64 -5.75 -2.86 9.30
N VAL A 65 -6.33 -2.18 8.32
CA VAL A 65 -5.58 -1.42 7.31
C VAL A 65 -6.13 -0.01 7.21
N HIS A 66 -5.26 0.98 7.33
CA HIS A 66 -5.59 2.39 7.07
C HIS A 66 -4.97 2.86 5.77
N VAL A 67 -5.66 3.75 5.05
CA VAL A 67 -5.13 4.38 3.83
C VAL A 67 -4.85 5.85 4.11
N LEU A 68 -3.58 6.23 4.00
CA LEU A 68 -3.10 7.60 4.13
C LEU A 68 -2.90 8.20 2.75
N ARG A 69 -3.78 9.11 2.35
CA ARG A 69 -3.69 9.82 1.06
C ARG A 69 -2.83 11.06 1.23
N GLU A 70 -1.78 11.17 0.42
CA GLU A 70 -0.88 12.31 0.41
C GLU A 70 -0.86 12.98 -0.97
N ASP A 71 -1.05 14.30 -0.99
CA ASP A 71 -0.82 15.12 -2.19
C ASP A 71 0.67 15.36 -2.40
N ARG A 72 1.36 14.27 -2.68
CA ARG A 72 2.78 14.16 -2.96
C ARG A 72 2.97 13.19 -4.12
N SER A 73 4.05 13.32 -4.86
CA SER A 73 4.50 12.34 -5.84
C SER A 73 5.00 11.06 -5.12
N HIS A 74 5.25 10.00 -5.89
CA HIS A 74 5.81 8.77 -5.35
C HIS A 74 7.19 8.98 -4.70
N GLY A 75 8.01 9.88 -5.24
CA GLY A 75 9.33 10.20 -4.69
C GLY A 75 9.23 11.00 -3.38
N GLU A 76 8.41 12.06 -3.38
CA GLU A 76 8.21 12.93 -2.22
C GLU A 76 7.65 12.15 -1.00
N ILE A 77 6.77 11.16 -1.21
CA ILE A 77 6.28 10.27 -0.12
C ILE A 77 7.43 9.62 0.66
N ASN A 78 8.53 9.26 -0.02
CA ASN A 78 9.68 8.64 0.62
C ASN A 78 10.66 9.68 1.18
N GLN A 79 10.89 10.77 0.45
CA GLN A 79 11.86 11.81 0.80
C GLN A 79 11.41 12.64 1.99
N ASP A 80 10.10 12.92 2.09
CA ASP A 80 9.56 13.85 3.07
C ASP A 80 9.24 13.17 4.41
N LEU A 81 9.21 11.84 4.46
CA LEU A 81 8.98 11.12 5.72
C LEU A 81 10.18 11.32 6.65
N GLY A 82 9.93 11.91 7.83
CA GLY A 82 10.96 12.35 8.77
C GLY A 82 11.48 13.77 8.53
N ALA A 83 11.26 14.36 7.35
CA ALA A 83 11.63 15.75 7.04
C ALA A 83 10.45 16.72 7.22
N ASP A 84 9.25 16.33 6.77
CA ASP A 84 8.00 17.05 6.97
C ASP A 84 7.34 16.57 8.28
N ALA A 85 7.29 17.45 9.28
CA ALA A 85 6.76 17.11 10.59
C ALA A 85 5.27 16.74 10.58
N VAL A 86 4.47 17.34 9.69
CA VAL A 86 3.02 17.08 9.64
C VAL A 86 2.75 15.72 9.04
N TYR A 87 3.40 15.37 7.94
CA TYR A 87 3.29 14.05 7.33
C TYR A 87 3.83 12.95 8.25
N THR A 88 4.99 13.19 8.87
CA THR A 88 5.59 12.24 9.85
C THR A 88 4.64 11.98 11.01
N ALA A 89 4.05 13.02 11.60
CA ALA A 89 3.09 12.87 12.70
C ALA A 89 1.86 12.02 12.34
N ARG A 90 1.42 12.01 11.06
CA ARG A 90 0.31 11.16 10.61
C ARG A 90 0.71 9.68 10.54
N VAL A 91 1.96 9.38 10.20
CA VAL A 91 2.50 8.02 10.23
C VAL A 91 2.70 7.57 11.69
N ASP A 92 3.28 8.42 12.52
CA ASP A 92 3.47 8.15 13.96
C ASP A 92 2.13 7.91 14.67
N ALA A 93 1.09 8.66 14.31
CA ALA A 93 -0.24 8.45 14.87
C ALA A 93 -0.74 7.01 14.66
N PHE A 94 -0.46 6.40 13.51
CA PHE A 94 -0.78 4.99 13.27
C PHE A 94 0.10 4.06 14.12
N LEU A 95 1.41 4.31 14.21
CA LEU A 95 2.31 3.52 15.04
C LEU A 95 1.89 3.52 16.52
N HIS A 96 1.49 4.68 17.05
CA HIS A 96 0.97 4.81 18.40
C HIS A 96 -0.30 3.98 18.63
N THR A 97 -1.19 3.82 17.64
CA THR A 97 -2.36 2.92 17.75
C THR A 97 -1.97 1.46 17.97
N LEU A 98 -0.74 1.09 17.61
CA LEU A 98 -0.17 -0.24 17.77
C LEU A 98 0.70 -0.36 19.03
N GLY A 99 0.81 0.71 19.84
CA GLY A 99 1.69 0.79 21.01
C GLY A 99 3.18 0.87 20.65
N LEU A 100 3.50 1.31 19.43
CA LEU A 100 4.86 1.57 18.99
C LEU A 100 5.23 3.04 19.28
N PRO A 101 6.53 3.33 19.51
CA PRO A 101 7.02 4.71 19.63
C PRO A 101 6.86 5.49 18.32
#